data_AF-A0A381VCR6-F1
#
_entry.id   AF-A0A381VCR6-F1
#
_cell.length_a   1.000
_cell.length_b   1.000
_cell.length_c   1.000
_cell.angle_alpha   90.00
_cell.angle_beta   90.00
_cell.angle_gamma   90.00
#
_symmetry.space_group_name_H-M   'P 1'
#
loop_
_entity.id
_entity.type
_entity.pdbx_description
1 polymer ?
#
loop_
_entity_poly.entity_id
_entity_poly.type
_entity_poly.pdbx_seq_one_letter_code
_entity_poly.pdbx_strand_id
1 'polypeptide(L)' 'MHQVIGISMVKAVCRDYGYDCDYSVEGDIDKVAEEFGKHTTDVHGIEYSKETLTKFMLNK' A
#
# COMPACT_ATOMS: atom_id res chain seq x y z
N MET A 1 5.57 8.83 26.94
CA MET A 1 5.06 9.04 25.58
C MET A 1 6.19 8.69 24.63
N HIS A 2 6.19 7.45 24.14
CA HIS A 2 7.20 6.95 23.22
C HIS A 2 7.08 7.75 21.91
N GLN A 3 8.02 8.67 21.69
CA GLN A 3 8.23 9.29 20.39
C GLN A 3 8.62 8.18 19.43
N VAL A 4 7.69 7.82 18.55
CA VAL A 4 7.90 6.84 17.48
C VAL A 4 9.12 7.26 16.65
N ILE A 5 10.14 6.41 16.73
CA ILE A 5 11.19 6.17 15.73
C ILE A 5 10.58 6.36 14.34
N GLY A 6 11.26 7.08 13.45
CA GLY A 6 10.79 7.38 12.09
C GLY A 6 10.56 6.12 11.26
N ILE A 7 9.41 5.50 11.44
CA ILE A 7 8.81 4.54 10.53
C ILE A 7 8.29 5.37 9.36
N SER A 8 8.81 5.12 8.17
CA SER A 8 8.32 5.71 6.93
C SER A 8 6.89 5.22 6.70
N MET A 9 5.94 5.93 7.32
CA MET A 9 4.51 5.67 7.16
C MET A 9 4.15 6.00 5.73
N VAL A 10 3.75 4.99 4.97
CA VAL A 10 3.28 5.15 3.59
C VAL A 10 1.77 5.04 3.57
N LYS A 11 1.17 5.73 2.60
CA LYS A 11 -0.26 5.68 2.34
C LYS A 11 -0.49 5.26 0.90
N ALA A 12 -1.20 4.15 0.72
CA ALA A 12 -1.63 3.67 -0.59
C ALA A 12 -3.13 3.85 -0.75
N VAL A 13 -3.56 4.45 -1.86
CA VAL A 13 -4.97 4.69 -2.15
C VAL A 13 -5.24 4.15 -3.54
N CYS A 14 -6.16 3.20 -3.69
CA CYS A 14 -6.48 2.58 -4.99
C CYS A 14 -6.79 3.64 -6.06
N ARG A 15 -7.49 4.70 -5.66
CA ARG A 15 -7.82 5.86 -6.50
C ARG A 15 -6.61 6.65 -7.02
N ASP A 16 -5.50 6.72 -6.27
CA ASP A 16 -4.24 7.34 -6.73
C ASP A 16 -3.61 6.52 -7.87
N TYR A 17 -3.87 5.21 -7.91
CA TYR A 17 -3.41 4.28 -8.94
C TYR A 17 -4.39 4.11 -10.11
N GLY A 18 -5.48 4.88 -10.15
CA GLY A 18 -6.47 4.83 -11.24
C GLY A 18 -7.54 3.73 -11.12
N TYR A 19 -7.65 3.10 -9.96
CA TYR A 19 -8.72 2.17 -9.66
C TYR A 19 -9.99 2.90 -9.21
N ASP A 20 -11.17 2.42 -9.64
CA ASP A 20 -12.47 2.85 -9.12
C ASP A 20 -12.77 2.14 -7.79
N CYS A 21 -11.90 2.34 -6.80
CA CYS A 21 -12.04 1.80 -5.46
C CYS A 21 -11.64 2.84 -4.42
N ASP A 22 -12.47 2.97 -3.38
CA ASP A 22 -12.25 3.90 -2.26
C ASP A 22 -11.37 3.29 -1.15
N TYR A 23 -10.80 2.11 -1.40
CA TYR A 23 -9.87 1.46 -0.48
C TYR A 23 -8.59 2.29 -0.32
N SER A 24 -8.23 2.51 0.94
CA SER A 24 -6.98 3.15 1.32
C SER A 24 -6.39 2.50 2.56
N VAL A 25 -5.07 2.38 2.59
CA VAL A 25 -4.34 1.79 3.70
C VAL A 25 -3.14 2.67 4.03
N GLU A 26 -2.91 2.90 5.32
CA GLU A 26 -1.82 3.72 5.84
C GLU A 26 -1.09 2.96 6.94
N GLY A 27 0.24 3.03 6.95
CA GLY A 27 1.07 2.38 7.95
C GLY A 27 2.46 2.06 7.43
N ASP A 28 3.07 1.02 7.99
CA ASP A 28 4.34 0.50 7.52
C ASP A 28 4.27 0.00 6.09
N ILE A 29 5.31 0.22 5.32
CA ILE A 29 5.34 -0.16 3.91
C ILE A 29 5.15 -1.65 3.66
N ASP A 30 5.66 -2.50 4.55
CA ASP A 30 5.46 -3.94 4.47
C ASP A 30 3.98 -4.29 4.65
N LYS A 31 3.33 -3.68 5.65
CA LYS A 31 1.90 -3.85 5.93
C LYS A 31 1.03 -3.31 4.80
N VAL A 32 1.33 -2.10 4.33
CA VAL A 32 0.59 -1.43 3.25
C VAL A 32 0.73 -2.23 1.96
N ALA A 33 1.93 -2.70 1.60
CA ALA A 33 2.12 -3.52 0.41
C ALA A 33 1.40 -4.87 0.50
N GLU A 34 1.37 -5.52 1.67
CA GLU A 34 0.67 -6.79 1.85
C GLU A 34 -0.86 -6.63 1.76
N GLU A 35 -1.42 -5.65 2.48
CA GLU A 35 -2.86 -5.36 2.49
C GLU A 35 -3.34 -4.85 1.13
N PHE A 36 -2.61 -3.92 0.53
CA PHE A 36 -2.93 -3.37 -0.78
C PHE A 36 -2.83 -4.45 -1.87
N GLY A 37 -1.79 -5.30 -1.83
CA GLY A 37 -1.62 -6.41 -2.76
C GLY A 37 -2.76 -7.41 -2.69
N LYS A 38 -3.11 -7.85 -1.48
CA LYS A 38 -4.28 -8.72 -1.26
C LYS A 38 -5.57 -8.09 -1.76
N HIS A 39 -5.79 -6.81 -1.48
CA HIS A 39 -6.96 -6.08 -1.94
C HIS A 39 -7.03 -6.02 -3.47
N THR A 40 -5.94 -5.65 -4.16
CA THR A 40 -5.92 -5.64 -5.63
C THR A 40 -6.14 -7.02 -6.24
N THR A 41 -5.62 -8.09 -5.64
CA THR A 41 -5.85 -9.45 -6.15
C THR A 41 -7.30 -9.89 -5.94
N ASP A 42 -7.89 -9.62 -4.77
CA ASP A 42 -9.23 -10.10 -4.41
C ASP A 42 -10.35 -9.24 -5.02
N VAL A 43 -10.20 -7.91 -4.96
CA VAL A 43 -11.22 -6.94 -5.41
C VAL A 43 -11.07 -6.59 -6.87
N HIS A 44 -9.83 -6.39 -7.34
CA HIS A 44 -9.57 -6.00 -8.73
C HIS A 44 -9.20 -7.19 -9.62
N GLY A 45 -8.86 -8.36 -9.06
CA GLY A 45 -8.36 -9.50 -9.83
C GLY A 45 -6.94 -9.30 -10.36
N ILE A 46 -6.20 -8.32 -9.82
CA ILE A 46 -4.86 -7.96 -10.30
C ILE A 46 -3.83 -8.36 -9.26
N GLU A 47 -3.01 -9.34 -9.62
CA GLU A 47 -1.96 -9.82 -8.75
C GLU A 47 -0.71 -8.95 -8.88
N TYR A 48 -0.43 -8.17 -7.83
CA TYR A 48 0.84 -7.47 -7.68
C TYR A 48 1.70 -8.16 -6.63
N SER A 49 2.96 -8.40 -6.98
CA SER A 49 3.95 -8.82 -6.00
C SER A 49 4.21 -7.69 -4.98
N LYS A 50 4.31 -8.06 -3.70
CA LYS A 50 4.63 -7.13 -2.62
C LYS A 50 5.84 -6.25 -2.93
N GLU A 51 6.91 -6.82 -3.50
CA GLU A 51 8.13 -6.10 -3.84
C GLU A 51 7.89 -4.98 -4.86
N THR A 52 7.02 -5.22 -5.85
CA THR A 52 6.64 -4.22 -6.84
C THR A 52 5.89 -3.08 -6.18
N LEU A 53 4.89 -3.39 -5.36
CA LEU A 53 4.11 -2.39 -4.61
C LEU A 53 5.01 -1.56 -3.68
N THR A 54 5.85 -2.22 -2.88
CA THR A 54 6.84 -1.58 -2.01
C THR A 54 7.76 -0.65 -2.82
N LYS A 55 8.30 -1.09 -3.97
CA LYS A 55 9.15 -0.25 -4.82
C LYS A 55 8.43 0.99 -5.35
N PHE A 56 7.18 0.84 -5.79
CA PHE A 56 6.38 1.97 -6.26
C PHE A 56 6.10 2.97 -5.14
N MET A 57 5.82 2.49 -3.93
CA MET A 57 5.57 3.33 -2.75
C MET A 57 6.85 4.02 -2.23
N LEU A 58 8.03 3.40 -2.39
CA LEU A 58 9.32 4.01 -2.03
C LEU A 58 9.84 5.02 -3.04
N ASN A 59 9.44 4.93 -4.32
CA ASN A 59 9.90 5.82 -5.39
C ASN A 59 8.98 7.04 -5.61
N LYS A 60 8.05 7.33 -4.68
CA LYS A 60 7.14 8.47 -4.76
C LYS A 60 7.72 9.72 -4.12
#